data_AF-A0A3L9HUG4-F1
#
_entry.id   AF-A0A3L9HUG4-F1
#
_cell.length_a   1.000
_cell.length_b   1.000
_cell.length_c   1.000
_cell.angle_alpha   90.00
_cell.angle_beta   90.00
_cell.angle_gamma   90.00
#
_symmetry.space_group_name_H-M   'P 1'
#
loop_
_entity.id
_entity.type
_entity.pdbx_description
1 polymer ?
#
loop_
_entity_poly.entity_id
_entity_poly.type
_entity_poly.pdbx_seq_one_letter_code
_entity_poly.pdbx_strand_id
1 'polypeptide(L)'
;ADLILIETVFDTLNAKAAVFAVKTEFEALGVELPIMISGTITDASGRTLSGQTTEAFYNSLRHAEALTFGLNCALGPDELRQYVQELSRIAECYVTAHPNAGLPNAFGEYDLDADTMAKQIREWAQAGFLNIVGGCCGTTPQHIAAMSRAVEGLAPRKLPEIPVACRLSGLEPLNIGEDSLFVNVGERTNVTGSAKFKRLIKEEKYSEA
;
A
#
# COMPACT_ATOMS: atom_id res chain seq x y z
N ALA A 1 -16.50 10.36 13.70
CA ALA A 1 -16.00 9.68 12.48
C ALA A 1 -16.28 8.20 12.64
N ASP A 2 -16.61 7.51 11.55
CA ASP A 2 -16.93 6.07 11.60
C ASP A 2 -15.70 5.18 11.33
N LEU A 3 -14.60 5.76 10.86
CA LEU A 3 -13.33 5.11 10.55
C LEU A 3 -12.19 6.14 10.53
N ILE A 4 -10.94 5.66 10.47
CA ILE A 4 -9.74 6.47 10.26
C ILE A 4 -9.06 6.03 8.97
N LEU A 5 -8.78 6.97 8.06
CA LEU A 5 -8.04 6.71 6.82
C LEU A 5 -6.64 7.34 6.90
N ILE A 6 -5.62 6.50 6.83
CA ILE A 6 -4.22 6.91 6.66
C ILE A 6 -3.90 6.79 5.17
N GLU A 7 -4.07 7.87 4.42
CA GLU A 7 -3.92 7.87 2.96
C GLU A 7 -2.68 8.61 2.46
N THR A 8 -2.40 8.43 1.16
CA THR A 8 -1.30 9.07 0.45
C THR A 8 0.03 8.79 1.16
N VAL A 9 0.21 7.54 1.59
CA VAL A 9 1.42 7.11 2.28
C VAL A 9 2.54 6.98 1.26
N PHE A 10 3.47 7.95 1.29
CA PHE A 10 4.71 7.91 0.53
C PHE A 10 5.87 7.25 1.31
N ASP A 11 5.80 7.29 2.65
CA ASP A 11 6.78 6.73 3.56
C ASP A 11 6.13 5.79 4.58
N THR A 12 6.62 4.56 4.62
CA THR A 12 6.04 3.49 5.43
C THR A 12 6.30 3.65 6.92
N LEU A 13 7.42 4.28 7.31
CA LEU A 13 7.72 4.51 8.72
C LEU A 13 6.74 5.54 9.30
N ASN A 14 6.40 6.58 8.53
CA ASN A 14 5.36 7.54 8.90
C ASN A 14 4.00 6.86 9.07
N ALA A 15 3.61 5.95 8.18
CA ALA A 15 2.37 5.19 8.34
C ALA A 15 2.39 4.27 9.56
N LYS A 16 3.51 3.62 9.87
CA LYS A 16 3.66 2.84 11.11
C LYS A 16 3.50 3.70 12.35
N ALA A 17 4.10 4.90 12.35
CA ALA A 17 3.94 5.86 13.44
C ALA A 17 2.48 6.32 13.57
N ALA A 18 1.78 6.57 12.47
CA ALA A 18 0.36 6.92 12.47
C ALA A 18 -0.51 5.77 13.01
N VAL A 19 -0.30 4.53 12.56
CA VAL A 19 -1.00 3.34 13.08
C VAL A 19 -0.77 3.20 14.58
N PHE A 20 0.48 3.34 15.04
CA PHE A 20 0.82 3.26 16.45
C PHE A 20 0.08 4.34 17.27
N ALA A 21 0.12 5.60 16.80
CA ALA A 21 -0.55 6.71 17.47
C ALA A 21 -2.07 6.52 17.54
N VAL A 22 -2.70 6.11 16.43
CA VAL A 22 -4.14 5.85 16.38
C VAL A 22 -4.53 4.72 17.33
N LYS A 23 -3.83 3.58 17.30
CA LYS A 23 -4.12 2.45 18.21
C LYS A 23 -3.89 2.83 19.69
N THR A 24 -2.87 3.63 19.98
CA THR A 24 -2.60 4.11 21.35
C THR A 24 -3.74 5.01 21.85
N GLU A 25 -4.23 5.92 21.00
CA GLU A 25 -5.32 6.82 21.37
C GLU A 25 -6.66 6.07 21.53
N PHE A 26 -6.90 5.06 20.67
CA PHE A 26 -8.04 4.15 20.81
C PHE A 26 -8.04 3.44 22.16
N GLU A 27 -6.89 2.91 22.58
CA GLU A 27 -6.73 2.29 23.90
C GLU A 27 -6.99 3.29 25.03
N ALA A 28 -6.43 4.50 24.95
CA ALA A 28 -6.59 5.54 25.96
C ALA A 28 -8.05 6.02 26.10
N LEU A 29 -8.78 6.10 24.99
CA LEU A 29 -10.18 6.53 24.96
C LEU A 29 -11.17 5.38 25.20
N GLY A 30 -10.72 4.13 25.17
CA GLY A 30 -11.59 2.94 25.26
C GLY A 30 -12.54 2.80 24.08
N VAL A 31 -12.11 3.24 22.89
CA VAL A 31 -12.88 3.15 21.64
C VAL A 31 -12.09 2.39 20.59
N GLU A 32 -12.79 1.80 19.62
CA GLU A 32 -12.16 1.16 18.48
C GLU A 32 -12.93 1.53 17.21
N LEU A 33 -12.21 2.03 16.20
CA LEU A 33 -12.76 2.32 14.88
C LEU A 33 -11.95 1.59 13.81
N PRO A 34 -12.57 1.20 12.68
CA PRO A 34 -11.83 0.64 11.56
C PRO A 34 -10.74 1.58 11.05
N ILE A 35 -9.55 1.03 10.79
CA ILE A 35 -8.46 1.74 10.12
C ILE A 35 -8.45 1.33 8.64
N MET A 36 -8.34 2.32 7.75
CA MET A 36 -8.05 2.15 6.34
C MET A 36 -6.64 2.68 6.07
N ILE A 37 -5.88 2.00 5.21
CA ILE A 37 -4.55 2.44 4.78
C ILE A 37 -4.52 2.54 3.26
N SER A 38 -4.01 3.64 2.74
CA SER A 38 -3.82 3.81 1.29
C SER A 38 -2.43 4.37 0.99
N GLY A 39 -1.64 3.60 0.24
CA GLY A 39 -0.31 3.97 -0.21
C GLY A 39 -0.32 4.75 -1.52
N THR A 40 0.79 5.40 -1.82
CA THR A 40 1.01 6.01 -3.14
C THR A 40 2.26 5.41 -3.79
N ILE A 41 2.07 4.86 -4.99
CA ILE A 41 3.17 4.49 -5.89
C ILE A 41 3.51 5.73 -6.72
N THR A 42 4.76 6.19 -6.67
CA THR A 42 5.11 7.52 -7.15
C THR A 42 5.31 7.61 -8.66
N ASP A 43 5.71 6.51 -9.30
CA ASP A 43 5.97 6.47 -10.74
C ASP A 43 5.93 5.03 -11.31
N ALA A 44 6.32 4.89 -12.57
CA ALA A 44 6.37 3.63 -13.30
C ALA A 44 7.37 2.59 -12.73
N SER A 45 8.23 2.94 -11.76
CA SER A 45 9.11 1.98 -11.08
C SER A 45 8.33 1.01 -10.17
N GLY A 46 7.08 1.33 -9.83
CA GLY A 46 6.24 0.49 -8.99
C GLY A 46 6.56 0.56 -7.50
N ARG A 47 7.20 1.66 -7.08
CA ARG A 47 7.61 1.88 -5.70
C ARG A 47 6.94 3.09 -5.08
N THR A 48 6.80 3.03 -3.76
CA THR A 48 6.55 4.22 -2.92
C THR A 48 7.76 5.16 -2.98
N LEU A 49 7.61 6.40 -2.50
CA LEU A 49 8.73 7.36 -2.44
C LEU A 49 9.90 6.83 -1.59
N SER A 50 9.58 6.10 -0.52
CA SER A 50 10.57 5.42 0.33
C SER A 50 11.23 4.18 -0.32
N GLY A 51 10.82 3.81 -1.54
CA GLY A 51 11.43 2.75 -2.34
C GLY A 51 10.82 1.37 -2.17
N GLN A 52 9.75 1.22 -1.36
CA GLN A 52 9.09 -0.08 -1.19
C GLN A 52 8.23 -0.46 -2.39
N THR A 53 8.31 -1.73 -2.81
CA THR A 53 7.33 -2.35 -3.72
C THR A 53 5.97 -2.53 -3.03
N THR A 54 4.91 -2.81 -3.80
CA THR A 54 3.54 -2.96 -3.28
C THR A 54 3.44 -4.05 -2.21
N GLU A 55 4.07 -5.20 -2.41
CA GLU A 55 4.05 -6.29 -1.43
C GLU A 55 4.89 -5.99 -0.20
N ALA A 56 6.06 -5.36 -0.36
CA ALA A 56 6.87 -4.88 0.76
C ALA A 56 6.08 -3.89 1.65
N PHE A 57 5.36 -2.97 1.01
CA PHE A 57 4.50 -2.00 1.70
C PHE A 57 3.38 -2.68 2.49
N TYR A 58 2.66 -3.63 1.87
CA TYR A 58 1.63 -4.40 2.57
C TYR A 58 2.20 -5.21 3.74
N ASN A 59 3.26 -6.00 3.53
CA ASN A 59 3.90 -6.80 4.57
C ASN A 59 4.36 -5.92 5.75
N SER A 60 4.85 -4.72 5.47
CA SER A 60 5.28 -3.76 6.48
C SER A 60 4.15 -3.26 7.37
N LEU A 61 2.93 -3.14 6.86
CA LEU A 61 1.77 -2.57 7.57
C LEU A 61 0.66 -3.59 7.86
N ARG A 62 0.82 -4.87 7.50
CA ARG A 62 -0.16 -5.94 7.77
C ARG A 62 -0.58 -6.00 9.24
N HIS A 63 0.33 -5.74 10.17
CA HIS A 63 0.10 -5.68 11.62
C HIS A 63 -0.86 -4.56 12.07
N ALA A 64 -1.21 -3.63 11.18
CA ALA A 64 -2.23 -2.63 11.45
C ALA A 64 -3.62 -3.25 11.56
N GLU A 65 -3.85 -4.44 10.99
CA GLU A 65 -5.16 -5.10 10.95
C GLU A 65 -6.23 -4.16 10.34
N ALA A 66 -5.83 -3.45 9.29
CA ALA A 66 -6.68 -2.49 8.61
C ALA A 66 -7.90 -3.19 7.99
N LEU A 67 -9.07 -2.56 8.09
CA LEU A 67 -10.28 -2.99 7.38
C LEU A 67 -10.02 -3.02 5.87
N THR A 68 -9.30 -2.01 5.38
CA THR A 68 -8.93 -1.92 3.97
C THR A 68 -7.48 -1.52 3.78
N PHE A 69 -6.89 -2.01 2.70
CA PHE A 69 -5.57 -1.62 2.23
C PHE A 69 -5.64 -1.30 0.75
N GLY A 70 -5.10 -0.16 0.34
CA GLY A 70 -5.29 0.33 -1.02
C GLY A 70 -4.18 1.20 -1.53
N LEU A 71 -4.43 1.75 -2.73
CA LEU A 71 -3.55 2.71 -3.37
C LEU A 71 -4.33 3.93 -3.84
N ASN A 72 -3.75 5.12 -3.71
CA ASN A 72 -4.33 6.37 -4.18
C ASN A 72 -3.26 7.31 -4.75
N CYS A 73 -3.73 8.29 -5.53
CA CYS A 73 -2.92 9.38 -6.07
C CYS A 73 -1.78 8.93 -7.01
N ALA A 74 -0.96 9.91 -7.42
CA ALA A 74 0.18 9.88 -8.33
C ALA A 74 -0.08 9.33 -9.75
N LEU A 75 -0.76 8.19 -9.86
CA LEU A 75 -1.00 7.47 -11.08
C LEU A 75 -2.48 7.51 -11.48
N GLY A 76 -2.72 7.46 -12.78
CA GLY A 76 -4.04 7.20 -13.35
C GLY A 76 -4.43 5.72 -13.23
N PRO A 77 -5.67 5.37 -13.63
CA PRO A 77 -6.15 4.00 -13.60
C PRO A 77 -5.44 3.06 -14.60
N ASP A 78 -4.76 3.56 -15.63
CA ASP A 78 -3.98 2.67 -16.50
C ASP A 78 -2.69 2.23 -15.82
N GLU A 79 -1.93 3.19 -15.27
CA GLU A 79 -0.63 2.93 -14.66
C GLU A 79 -0.75 2.21 -13.31
N LEU A 80 -1.79 2.52 -12.54
CA LEU A 80 -2.00 1.98 -11.20
C LEU A 80 -2.50 0.53 -11.21
N ARG A 81 -3.07 0.07 -12.34
CA ARG A 81 -3.78 -1.23 -12.45
C ARG A 81 -2.96 -2.41 -11.96
N GLN A 82 -1.71 -2.53 -12.41
CA GLN A 82 -0.86 -3.69 -12.08
C GLN A 82 -0.57 -3.79 -10.58
N TYR A 83 -0.48 -2.66 -9.89
CA TYR A 83 -0.20 -2.61 -8.45
C TYR A 83 -1.45 -2.93 -7.63
N VAL A 84 -2.63 -2.50 -8.10
CA VAL A 84 -3.92 -2.91 -7.52
C VAL A 84 -4.16 -4.41 -7.72
N GLN A 85 -3.83 -4.93 -8.90
CA GLN A 85 -3.88 -6.38 -9.16
C GLN A 85 -2.98 -7.14 -8.20
N GLU A 86 -1.72 -6.73 -8.03
CA GLU A 86 -0.79 -7.38 -7.10
C GLU A 86 -1.29 -7.28 -5.66
N LEU A 87 -1.75 -6.11 -5.22
CA LEU A 87 -2.33 -5.93 -3.90
C LEU A 87 -3.56 -6.84 -3.68
N SER A 88 -4.40 -7.00 -4.70
CA SER A 88 -5.57 -7.88 -4.66
C SER A 88 -5.22 -9.36 -4.49
N ARG A 89 -4.00 -9.77 -4.83
CA ARG A 89 -3.51 -11.13 -4.65
C ARG A 89 -3.01 -11.38 -3.21
N ILE A 90 -2.39 -10.38 -2.60
CA ILE A 90 -1.64 -10.53 -1.34
C ILE A 90 -2.38 -10.00 -0.10
N ALA A 91 -3.38 -9.13 -0.26
CA ALA A 91 -4.07 -8.51 0.85
C ALA A 91 -5.13 -9.46 1.44
N GLU A 92 -5.10 -9.69 2.75
CA GLU A 92 -6.10 -10.51 3.45
C GLU A 92 -7.36 -9.69 3.77
N CYS A 93 -7.21 -8.37 3.84
CA CYS A 93 -8.30 -7.42 4.03
C CYS A 93 -8.90 -6.98 2.69
N TYR A 94 -9.90 -6.10 2.77
CA TYR A 94 -10.52 -5.52 1.59
C TYR A 94 -9.55 -4.58 0.86
N VAL A 95 -9.69 -4.47 -0.46
CA VAL A 95 -8.83 -3.62 -1.30
C VAL A 95 -9.58 -2.38 -1.76
N THR A 96 -8.93 -1.21 -1.60
CA THR A 96 -9.43 0.06 -2.13
C THR A 96 -8.51 0.62 -3.21
N ALA A 97 -9.07 1.41 -4.12
CA ALA A 97 -8.26 2.22 -5.02
C ALA A 97 -8.92 3.57 -5.29
N HIS A 98 -8.11 4.64 -5.21
CA HIS A 98 -8.52 6.01 -5.53
C HIS A 98 -7.52 6.63 -6.53
N PRO A 99 -7.54 6.23 -7.81
CA PRO A 99 -6.61 6.78 -8.81
C PRO A 99 -6.91 8.26 -9.11
N ASN A 100 -5.92 8.94 -9.67
CA ASN A 100 -6.13 10.27 -10.26
C ASN A 100 -6.96 10.16 -11.55
N ALA A 101 -7.52 11.27 -12.01
CA ALA A 101 -8.10 11.39 -13.36
C ALA A 101 -6.98 11.47 -14.42
N GLY A 102 -6.19 10.39 -14.52
CA GLY A 102 -4.99 10.32 -15.36
C GLY A 102 -3.75 10.92 -14.70
N LEU A 103 -2.66 10.97 -15.47
CA LEU A 103 -1.46 11.71 -15.09
C LEU A 103 -1.67 13.22 -15.30
N PRO A 104 -1.08 14.09 -14.47
CA PRO A 104 -1.17 15.53 -14.68
C PRO A 104 -0.48 15.93 -15.99
N ASN A 105 -1.10 16.83 -16.75
CA ASN A 105 -0.52 17.39 -17.96
C ASN A 105 0.56 18.46 -17.64
N ALA A 106 1.17 19.05 -18.67
CA ALA A 106 2.23 20.05 -18.48
C ALA A 106 1.78 21.33 -17.74
N PHE A 107 0.48 21.56 -17.61
CA PHE A 107 -0.13 22.66 -16.86
C PHE A 107 -0.58 22.23 -15.46
N GLY A 108 -0.37 20.96 -15.08
CA GLY A 108 -0.81 20.39 -13.80
C GLY A 108 -2.29 20.03 -13.74
N GLU A 109 -2.98 20.01 -14.88
CA GLU A 109 -4.40 19.67 -14.98
C GLU A 109 -4.57 18.16 -15.27
N TYR A 110 -5.78 17.65 -15.07
CA TYR A 110 -6.11 16.24 -15.23
C TYR A 110 -7.16 16.08 -16.33
N ASP A 111 -6.79 15.41 -17.42
CA ASP A 111 -7.56 15.39 -18.66
C ASP A 111 -8.38 14.11 -18.87
N LEU A 112 -8.25 13.10 -18.00
CA LEU A 112 -9.00 11.86 -18.14
C LEU A 112 -10.48 12.11 -17.81
N ASP A 113 -11.36 11.86 -18.78
CA ASP A 113 -12.79 12.07 -18.59
C ASP A 113 -13.46 10.97 -17.75
N ALA A 114 -14.62 11.30 -17.20
CA ALA A 114 -15.41 10.44 -16.33
C ALA A 114 -15.80 9.09 -16.95
N ASP A 115 -16.13 9.05 -18.25
CA ASP A 115 -16.58 7.82 -18.90
C ASP A 115 -15.40 6.89 -19.18
N THR A 116 -14.25 7.44 -19.58
CA THR A 116 -13.02 6.66 -19.77
C THR A 116 -12.52 6.08 -18.44
N MET A 117 -12.45 6.91 -17.39
CA MET A 117 -12.08 6.45 -16.05
C MET A 117 -13.02 5.35 -15.54
N ALA A 118 -14.33 5.53 -15.73
CA ALA A 118 -15.33 4.54 -15.31
C ALA A 118 -15.21 3.20 -16.05
N LYS A 119 -14.84 3.20 -17.34
CA LYS A 119 -14.59 1.96 -18.11
C LYS A 119 -13.39 1.19 -17.53
N GLN A 120 -12.30 1.87 -17.20
CA GLN A 120 -11.11 1.25 -16.60
C GLN A 120 -11.42 0.68 -15.22
N ILE A 121 -12.12 1.43 -14.38
CA ILE A 121 -12.55 0.96 -13.05
C ILE A 121 -13.51 -0.24 -13.15
N ARG A 122 -14.42 -0.26 -14.12
CA ARG A 122 -15.30 -1.40 -14.35
C ARG A 122 -14.50 -2.66 -14.66
N GLU A 123 -13.43 -2.55 -15.44
CA GLU A 123 -12.54 -3.68 -15.73
C GLU A 123 -11.89 -4.22 -14.45
N TRP A 124 -11.37 -3.36 -13.58
CA TRP A 124 -10.82 -3.76 -12.28
C TRP A 124 -11.84 -4.48 -11.40
N ALA A 125 -13.07 -3.97 -11.36
CA ALA A 125 -14.17 -4.57 -10.60
C ALA A 125 -14.57 -5.94 -11.18
N GLN A 126 -14.64 -6.08 -12.51
CA GLN A 126 -14.92 -7.36 -13.19
C GLN A 126 -13.81 -8.38 -12.97
N ALA A 127 -12.56 -7.93 -12.94
CA ALA A 127 -11.40 -8.77 -12.62
C ALA A 127 -11.33 -9.16 -11.12
N GLY A 128 -12.21 -8.59 -10.28
CA GLY A 128 -12.31 -8.90 -8.86
C GLY A 128 -11.19 -8.29 -8.03
N PHE A 129 -10.66 -7.13 -8.43
CA PHE A 129 -9.55 -6.49 -7.71
C PHE A 129 -9.98 -5.60 -6.54
N LEU A 130 -11.21 -5.09 -6.56
CA LEU A 130 -11.65 -4.01 -5.66
C LEU A 130 -12.81 -4.41 -4.75
N ASN A 131 -12.84 -3.80 -3.57
CA ASN A 131 -13.97 -3.78 -2.66
C ASN A 131 -14.59 -2.39 -2.53
N ILE A 132 -13.76 -1.33 -2.59
CA ILE A 132 -14.18 0.07 -2.58
C ILE A 132 -13.39 0.80 -3.66
N VAL A 133 -14.06 1.71 -4.37
CA VAL A 133 -13.42 2.58 -5.36
C VAL A 133 -13.85 4.03 -5.14
N GLY A 134 -12.96 4.94 -5.47
CA GLY A 134 -13.16 6.37 -5.38
C GLY A 134 -12.20 7.08 -6.33
N GLY A 135 -11.93 8.34 -6.06
CA GLY A 135 -11.07 9.17 -6.89
C GLY A 135 -10.15 10.05 -6.05
N CYS A 136 -9.00 10.40 -6.60
CA CYS A 136 -8.06 11.35 -5.99
C CYS A 136 -7.98 12.63 -6.86
N CYS A 137 -6.78 13.13 -7.14
CA CYS A 137 -6.60 14.39 -7.86
C CYS A 137 -7.23 14.35 -9.26
N GLY A 138 -7.87 15.45 -9.65
CA GLY A 138 -8.57 15.58 -10.93
C GLY A 138 -9.97 14.96 -10.99
N THR A 139 -10.32 14.09 -10.05
CA THR A 139 -11.66 13.48 -10.02
C THR A 139 -12.72 14.47 -9.53
N THR A 140 -13.93 14.32 -10.05
CA THR A 140 -15.07 15.22 -9.77
C THR A 140 -16.33 14.40 -9.42
N PRO A 141 -17.42 15.02 -8.94
CA PRO A 141 -18.69 14.32 -8.74
C PRO A 141 -19.19 13.57 -9.98
N GLN A 142 -18.91 14.08 -11.19
CA GLN A 142 -19.22 13.39 -12.46
C GLN A 142 -18.44 12.07 -12.60
N HIS A 143 -17.15 12.07 -12.23
CA HIS A 143 -16.33 10.86 -12.21
C HIS A 143 -16.88 9.84 -11.22
N ILE A 144 -17.17 10.27 -9.99
CA ILE A 144 -17.72 9.40 -8.95
C ILE A 144 -19.06 8.79 -9.40
N ALA A 145 -19.95 9.60 -9.99
CA ALA A 145 -21.24 9.12 -10.49
C ALA A 145 -21.08 8.12 -11.65
N ALA A 146 -20.14 8.34 -12.57
CA ALA A 146 -19.84 7.43 -13.66
C ALA A 146 -19.27 6.09 -13.15
N MET A 147 -18.29 6.15 -12.24
CA MET A 147 -17.70 4.95 -11.62
C MET A 147 -18.75 4.15 -10.83
N SER A 148 -19.59 4.83 -10.05
CA SER A 148 -20.67 4.20 -9.28
C SER A 148 -21.64 3.42 -10.18
N ARG A 149 -22.12 4.01 -11.29
CA ARG A 149 -22.95 3.30 -12.28
C ARG A 149 -22.18 2.15 -12.96
N ALA A 150 -20.89 2.33 -13.21
CA ALA A 150 -20.10 1.35 -13.93
C ALA A 150 -19.85 0.07 -13.13
N VAL A 151 -19.75 0.17 -11.80
CA VAL A 151 -19.57 -0.98 -10.88
C VAL A 151 -20.87 -1.54 -10.32
N GLU A 152 -22.01 -0.90 -10.58
CA GLU A 152 -23.32 -1.35 -10.11
C GLU A 152 -23.62 -2.79 -10.57
N GLY A 153 -24.07 -3.63 -9.63
CA GLY A 153 -24.39 -5.04 -9.87
C GLY A 153 -23.17 -5.98 -9.97
N LEU A 154 -21.94 -5.48 -9.90
CA LEU A 154 -20.75 -6.33 -9.84
C LEU A 154 -20.50 -6.79 -8.40
N ALA A 155 -20.07 -8.05 -8.25
CA ALA A 155 -19.69 -8.57 -6.95
C ALA A 155 -18.36 -7.95 -6.49
N PRO A 156 -18.22 -7.57 -5.21
CA PRO A 156 -16.94 -7.12 -4.67
C PRO A 156 -15.92 -8.27 -4.66
N ARG A 157 -14.63 -7.90 -4.64
CA ARG A 157 -13.52 -8.85 -4.47
C ARG A 157 -13.76 -9.77 -3.27
N LYS A 158 -13.60 -11.08 -3.49
CA LYS A 158 -13.57 -12.07 -2.41
C LYS A 158 -12.21 -12.03 -1.72
N LEU A 159 -12.19 -12.14 -0.39
CA LEU A 159 -10.95 -12.23 0.35
C LEU A 159 -10.25 -13.55 0.03
N PRO A 160 -8.95 -13.54 -0.32
CA PRO A 160 -8.20 -14.75 -0.60
C PRO A 160 -7.90 -15.50 0.70
N GLU A 161 -7.82 -16.82 0.62
CA GLU A 161 -7.18 -17.62 1.65
C GLU A 161 -5.67 -17.57 1.43
N ILE A 162 -4.95 -16.94 2.36
CA ILE A 162 -3.50 -16.77 2.27
C ILE A 162 -2.84 -17.70 3.30
N PRO A 163 -1.95 -18.61 2.89
CA PRO A 163 -1.23 -19.46 3.82
C PRO A 163 -0.45 -18.65 4.86
N VAL A 164 -0.44 -19.14 6.10
CA VAL A 164 0.40 -18.57 7.15
C VAL A 164 1.86 -18.80 6.79
N ALA A 165 2.63 -17.73 6.72
CA ALA A 165 4.05 -17.75 6.40
C ALA A 165 4.77 -16.62 7.13
N CYS A 166 6.08 -16.74 7.30
CA CYS A 166 6.87 -15.63 7.82
C CYS A 166 7.07 -14.62 6.70
N ARG A 167 6.44 -13.43 6.84
CA ARG A 167 6.49 -12.35 5.87
C ARG A 167 7.30 -11.19 6.43
N LEU A 168 8.44 -10.93 5.79
CA LEU A 168 9.36 -9.85 6.16
C LEU A 168 9.38 -8.80 5.04
N SER A 169 9.91 -7.62 5.35
CA SER A 169 10.04 -6.54 4.38
C SER A 169 11.26 -5.67 4.66
N GLY A 170 12.06 -5.45 3.62
CA GLY A 170 12.92 -4.28 3.47
C GLY A 170 12.27 -3.30 2.48
N LEU A 171 13.00 -2.93 1.43
CA LEU A 171 12.41 -2.31 0.22
C LEU A 171 11.66 -3.34 -0.66
N GLU A 172 12.03 -4.61 -0.50
CA GLU A 172 11.41 -5.76 -1.14
C GLU A 172 10.80 -6.69 -0.10
N PRO A 173 9.78 -7.48 -0.46
CA PRO A 173 9.26 -8.52 0.40
C PRO A 173 10.25 -9.70 0.49
N LEU A 174 10.26 -10.36 1.64
CA LEU A 174 10.86 -11.68 1.81
C LEU A 174 9.84 -12.59 2.49
N ASN A 175 9.27 -13.51 1.73
CA ASN A 175 8.31 -14.50 2.22
C ASN A 175 9.03 -15.84 2.43
N ILE A 176 8.99 -16.36 3.65
CA ILE A 176 9.59 -17.63 4.04
C ILE A 176 8.45 -18.62 4.31
N GLY A 177 8.34 -19.61 3.43
CA GLY A 177 7.31 -20.66 3.44
C GLY A 177 7.90 -22.05 3.20
N GLU A 178 7.04 -23.03 2.93
CA GLU A 178 7.43 -24.45 2.79
C GLU A 178 8.45 -24.70 1.68
N ASP A 179 8.36 -23.96 0.56
CA ASP A 179 9.26 -24.08 -0.59
C ASP A 179 10.56 -23.27 -0.43
N SER A 180 10.77 -22.62 0.71
CA SER A 180 11.96 -21.79 0.94
C SER A 180 13.19 -22.66 1.25
N LEU A 181 14.33 -22.27 0.66
CA LEU A 181 15.63 -22.81 1.06
C LEU A 181 16.05 -22.24 2.43
N PHE A 182 17.20 -22.69 2.92
CA PHE A 182 17.79 -22.16 4.14
C PHE A 182 18.04 -20.64 4.01
N VAL A 183 17.42 -19.86 4.90
CA VAL A 183 17.55 -18.40 4.93
C VAL A 183 18.73 -18.01 5.82
N ASN A 184 19.74 -17.39 5.22
CA ASN A 184 20.92 -16.91 5.94
C ASN A 184 20.65 -15.52 6.52
N VAL A 185 20.78 -15.36 7.84
CA VAL A 185 20.75 -14.06 8.52
C VAL A 185 22.19 -13.64 8.81
N GLY A 186 22.63 -12.51 8.24
CA GLY A 186 23.99 -12.02 8.40
C GLY A 186 24.29 -11.60 9.85
N GLU A 187 25.31 -12.20 10.46
CA GLU A 187 25.68 -11.95 11.86
C GLU A 187 26.70 -10.82 12.07
N ARG A 188 27.28 -10.28 10.98
CA ARG A 188 28.50 -9.44 11.05
C ARG A 188 28.28 -8.03 11.59
N THR A 189 27.06 -7.50 11.49
CA THR A 189 26.64 -6.21 12.03
C THR A 189 26.34 -6.30 13.53
N ASN A 190 27.28 -6.89 14.28
CA ASN A 190 27.16 -7.18 15.71
C ASN A 190 28.42 -6.69 16.44
N VAL A 191 28.26 -5.73 17.35
CA VAL A 191 29.38 -5.13 18.11
C VAL A 191 30.05 -6.10 19.10
N THR A 192 29.40 -7.20 19.48
CA THR A 192 30.00 -8.24 20.34
C THR A 192 30.73 -9.29 19.52
N GLY A 193 30.20 -9.66 18.35
CA GLY A 193 30.74 -10.72 17.48
C GLY A 193 31.73 -10.27 16.40
N SER A 194 31.77 -8.96 16.07
CA SER A 194 32.60 -8.44 14.97
C SER A 194 33.51 -7.30 15.45
N ALA A 195 34.80 -7.61 15.64
CA ALA A 195 35.80 -6.64 16.07
C ALA A 195 35.92 -5.43 15.11
N LYS A 196 35.81 -5.68 13.80
CA LYS A 196 35.80 -4.62 12.78
C LYS A 196 34.57 -3.72 12.94
N PHE A 197 33.36 -4.30 13.02
CA PHE A 197 32.13 -3.53 13.14
C PHE A 197 32.09 -2.72 14.44
N LYS A 198 32.47 -3.32 15.58
CA LYS A 198 32.61 -2.62 16.86
C LYS A 198 33.49 -1.39 16.77
N ARG A 199 34.64 -1.49 16.09
CA ARG A 199 35.56 -0.37 15.89
C ARG A 199 34.91 0.72 15.04
N LEU A 200 34.31 0.37 13.90
CA LEU A 200 33.69 1.34 12.99
C LEU A 200 32.55 2.10 13.66
N ILE A 201 31.69 1.42 14.42
CA ILE A 201 30.60 2.07 15.16
C ILE A 201 31.14 2.99 16.26
N LYS A 202 32.16 2.57 17.02
CA LYS A 202 32.79 3.42 18.06
C LYS A 202 33.50 4.66 17.49
N GLU A 203 34.03 4.55 16.28
CA GLU A 203 34.69 5.64 15.56
C GLU A 203 33.70 6.47 14.71
N GLU A 204 32.38 6.21 14.82
CA GLU A 204 31.31 6.88 14.07
C GLU A 204 31.47 6.81 12.54
N LYS A 205 32.17 5.78 12.05
CA LYS A 205 32.39 5.53 10.62
C LYS A 205 31.24 4.76 10.00
N TYR A 206 30.03 5.32 10.08
CA TYR A 206 28.79 4.64 9.67
C TYR A 206 28.75 4.23 8.20
N SER A 207 29.31 5.04 7.29
CA SER A 207 29.33 4.71 5.86
C SER A 207 30.25 3.54 5.52
N GLU A 208 31.26 3.24 6.35
CA GLU A 208 32.18 2.12 6.18
C GLU A 208 31.70 0.84 6.90
N ALA A 209 30.74 0.98 7.83
CA ALA A 209 30.24 -0.06 8.72
C ALA A 209 29.25 -1.00 8.02
#